data_AF-A0A3A8IU28-F1
#
_entry.id   AF-A0A3A8IU28-F1
#
_cell.length_a   1.000
_cell.length_b   1.000
_cell.length_c   1.000
_cell.angle_alpha   90.00
_cell.angle_beta   90.00
_cell.angle_gamma   90.00
#
_symmetry.space_group_name_H-M   'P 1'
#
loop_
_entity.id
_entity.type
_entity.pdbx_description
1 polymer ?
#
loop_
_entity_poly.entity_id
_entity_poly.type
_entity_poly.pdbx_seq_one_letter_code
_entity_poly.pdbx_strand_id
1 'polypeptide(L)'
;MAKWLLATMALSLPALAHADDFRRPTEQGQNRQELRQNQRETRDDHQDLRQVESLLARYDSARGRTARRDLQQVEQELRNYIASELNESHRELAQDQREVRSSTREVRYDGNRHDDRKDRRDDVRDARQESRALQQTRNIAQQLDGLYGRMDSGSVARKRMLLADLVQLARSEQGQNRQEMREDRREAREDGRRY
;
A
#
# COMPACT_ATOMS: atom_id res chain seq x y z
N MET A 1 50.25 -3.75 69.68
CA MET A 1 51.10 -2.54 69.78
C MET A 1 51.54 -2.16 68.37
N ALA A 2 51.11 -0.98 67.88
CA ALA A 2 51.73 -0.13 66.85
C ALA A 2 52.13 -0.77 65.48
N LYS A 3 51.98 -0.19 64.28
CA LYS A 3 51.55 1.13 63.79
C LYS A 3 51.70 1.11 62.24
N TRP A 4 50.78 1.77 61.51
CA TRP A 4 50.88 2.32 60.13
C TRP A 4 51.02 1.38 58.90
N LEU A 5 50.08 1.47 57.94
CA LEU A 5 50.13 2.42 56.82
C LEU A 5 48.87 2.34 55.93
N LEU A 6 48.48 3.52 55.43
CA LEU A 6 47.42 3.79 54.45
C LEU A 6 47.72 3.20 53.08
N ALA A 7 46.69 2.70 52.39
CA ALA A 7 46.67 2.64 50.93
C ALA A 7 45.23 2.84 50.42
N THR A 8 44.92 4.08 50.12
CA THR A 8 43.84 4.51 49.23
C THR A 8 43.99 3.83 47.87
N MET A 9 43.01 3.00 47.47
CA MET A 9 42.80 2.67 46.07
C MET A 9 41.38 3.08 45.66
N ALA A 10 41.31 4.24 45.03
CA ALA A 10 40.19 4.63 44.20
C ALA A 10 40.19 3.74 42.96
N LEU A 11 39.33 2.72 42.94
CA LEU A 11 38.99 1.99 41.72
C LEU A 11 38.00 2.82 40.92
N SER A 12 38.54 3.67 40.05
CA SER A 12 37.81 4.28 38.94
C SER A 12 37.36 3.17 37.99
N LEU A 13 36.06 2.84 38.03
CA LEU A 13 35.41 2.03 37.00
C LEU A 13 35.37 2.86 35.70
N PRO A 14 35.97 2.40 34.58
CA PRO A 14 35.67 2.98 33.29
C PRO A 14 34.24 2.57 32.93
N ALA A 15 33.33 3.54 32.89
CA ALA A 15 32.07 3.38 32.18
C ALA A 15 32.43 3.16 30.70
N LEU A 16 32.41 1.91 30.26
CA LEU A 16 32.38 1.58 28.84
C LEU A 16 31.04 2.07 28.28
N ALA A 17 31.05 3.31 27.81
CA ALA A 17 30.05 3.81 26.89
C ALA A 17 30.19 2.99 25.60
N HIS A 18 29.46 1.89 25.51
CA HIS A 18 29.12 1.32 24.21
C HIS A 18 28.17 2.31 23.54
N ALA A 19 28.75 3.24 22.79
CA ALA A 19 28.02 3.93 21.74
C ALA A 19 27.66 2.86 20.71
N ASP A 20 26.49 2.24 20.89
CA ASP A 20 25.82 1.52 19.83
C ASP A 20 25.56 2.53 18.71
N ASP A 21 26.49 2.59 17.75
CA ASP A 21 26.28 3.19 16.44
C ASP A 21 25.16 2.39 15.76
N PHE A 22 23.91 2.74 16.10
CA PHE A 22 22.75 2.44 15.28
C PHE A 22 22.99 3.11 13.92
N ARG A 23 23.66 2.39 13.01
CA ARG A 23 23.75 2.77 11.60
C ARG A 23 22.33 2.84 11.06
N ARG A 24 21.74 4.03 11.07
CA ARG A 24 20.61 4.36 10.21
C ARG A 24 21.00 3.94 8.79
N PRO A 25 20.16 3.20 8.05
CA PRO A 25 20.35 3.03 6.63
C PRO A 25 20.61 4.41 6.02
N THR A 26 21.64 4.54 5.18
CA THR A 26 21.82 5.79 4.44
C THR A 26 20.56 6.02 3.59
N GLU A 27 20.10 7.26 3.46
CA GLU A 27 18.94 7.63 2.62
C GLU A 27 19.07 7.02 1.22
N GLN A 28 20.28 6.96 0.66
CA GLN A 28 20.57 6.29 -0.62
C GLN A 28 20.23 4.78 -0.66
N GLY A 29 20.33 4.07 0.47
CA GLY A 29 19.96 2.66 0.60
C GLY A 29 18.45 2.45 0.64
N GLN A 30 17.74 3.33 1.34
CA GLN A 30 16.26 3.36 1.40
C GLN A 30 15.66 3.67 0.02
N ASN A 31 16.15 4.71 -0.64
CA ASN A 31 15.69 5.09 -1.99
C ASN A 31 15.86 3.96 -3.02
N ARG A 32 16.93 3.15 -2.93
CA ARG A 32 17.13 2.00 -3.84
C ARG A 32 16.18 0.85 -3.55
N GLN A 33 15.78 0.67 -2.30
CA GLN A 33 14.85 -0.37 -1.89
C GLN A 33 13.42 0.01 -2.32
N GLU A 34 13.01 1.26 -2.09
CA GLU A 34 11.74 1.84 -2.55
C GLU A 34 11.62 1.73 -4.08
N LEU A 35 12.62 2.14 -4.86
CA LEU A 35 12.60 1.99 -6.32
C LEU A 35 12.40 0.55 -6.83
N ARG A 36 12.86 -0.45 -6.07
CA ARG A 36 12.65 -1.87 -6.39
C ARG A 36 11.26 -2.34 -6.00
N GLN A 37 10.74 -1.82 -4.90
CA GLN A 37 9.39 -2.09 -4.41
C GLN A 37 8.34 -1.49 -5.38
N ASN A 38 8.49 -0.22 -5.75
CA ASN A 38 7.59 0.46 -6.70
C ASN A 38 7.55 -0.25 -8.06
N GLN A 39 8.67 -0.84 -8.50
CA GLN A 39 8.72 -1.63 -9.75
C GLN A 39 7.95 -2.96 -9.66
N ARG A 40 7.87 -3.58 -8.48
CA ARG A 40 7.08 -4.79 -8.27
C ARG A 40 5.60 -4.43 -8.22
N GLU A 41 5.25 -3.43 -7.42
CA GLU A 41 3.88 -2.91 -7.30
C GLU A 41 3.31 -2.54 -8.68
N THR A 42 4.06 -1.84 -9.52
CA THR A 42 3.59 -1.53 -10.90
C THR A 42 3.27 -2.78 -11.74
N ARG A 43 4.04 -3.86 -11.57
CA ARG A 43 3.81 -5.10 -12.33
C ARG A 43 2.57 -5.83 -11.82
N ASP A 44 2.38 -5.81 -10.51
CA ASP A 44 1.26 -6.42 -9.83
C ASP A 44 -0.03 -5.65 -10.18
N ASP A 45 -0.04 -4.31 -10.13
CA ASP A 45 -1.16 -3.46 -10.62
C ASP A 45 -1.55 -3.75 -12.08
N HIS A 46 -0.55 -4.03 -12.92
CA HIS A 46 -0.78 -4.40 -14.32
C HIS A 46 -1.41 -5.78 -14.46
N GLN A 47 -1.08 -6.69 -13.56
CA GLN A 47 -1.68 -8.01 -13.52
C GLN A 47 -3.12 -7.95 -13.00
N ASP A 48 -3.37 -7.18 -11.95
CA ASP A 48 -4.70 -7.07 -11.32
C ASP A 48 -5.71 -6.39 -12.25
N LEU A 49 -5.30 -5.29 -12.90
CA LEU A 49 -6.13 -4.67 -13.93
C LEU A 49 -6.47 -5.67 -15.06
N ARG A 50 -5.48 -6.41 -15.55
CA ARG A 50 -5.72 -7.41 -16.62
C ARG A 50 -6.62 -8.54 -16.14
N GLN A 51 -6.51 -8.94 -14.89
CA GLN A 51 -7.33 -9.99 -14.30
C GLN A 51 -8.80 -9.56 -14.21
N VAL A 52 -9.09 -8.35 -13.72
CA VAL A 52 -10.47 -7.85 -13.63
C VAL A 52 -11.06 -7.52 -15.01
N GLU A 53 -10.26 -7.01 -15.95
CA GLU A 53 -10.69 -6.83 -17.35
C GLU A 53 -11.03 -8.17 -18.02
N SER A 54 -10.23 -9.21 -17.76
CA SER A 54 -10.48 -10.57 -18.23
C SER A 54 -11.76 -11.16 -17.62
N LEU A 55 -12.04 -10.92 -16.33
CA LEU A 55 -13.31 -11.29 -15.70
C LEU A 55 -14.49 -10.62 -16.40
N LEU A 56 -14.42 -9.32 -16.67
CA LEU A 56 -15.48 -8.60 -17.37
C LEU A 56 -15.71 -9.13 -18.79
N ALA A 57 -14.65 -9.34 -19.56
CA ALA A 57 -14.76 -9.86 -20.93
C ALA A 57 -15.39 -11.27 -20.96
N ARG A 58 -15.00 -12.14 -20.03
CA ARG A 58 -15.59 -13.48 -19.89
C ARG A 58 -17.03 -13.43 -19.43
N TYR A 59 -17.37 -12.51 -18.53
CA TYR A 59 -18.75 -12.27 -18.10
C TYR A 59 -19.64 -11.85 -19.29
N ASP A 60 -19.20 -10.86 -20.07
CA ASP A 60 -19.94 -10.37 -21.23
C ASP A 60 -20.10 -11.47 -22.30
N SER A 61 -19.07 -12.29 -22.53
CA SER A 61 -19.13 -13.46 -23.43
C SER A 61 -20.10 -14.55 -22.94
N ALA A 62 -20.06 -14.89 -21.66
CA ALA A 62 -20.95 -15.88 -21.06
C ALA A 62 -22.41 -15.42 -21.09
N ARG A 63 -22.64 -14.13 -20.79
CA ARG A 63 -23.97 -13.49 -20.87
C ARG A 63 -24.52 -13.53 -22.30
N GLY A 64 -23.71 -13.15 -23.29
CA GLY A 64 -24.14 -13.12 -24.70
C GLY A 64 -24.56 -14.49 -25.24
N ARG A 65 -23.94 -15.56 -24.72
CA ARG A 65 -24.25 -16.95 -25.09
C ARG A 65 -25.31 -17.60 -24.19
N THR A 66 -25.84 -16.88 -23.20
CA THR A 66 -26.73 -17.43 -22.15
C THR A 66 -26.12 -18.68 -21.46
N ALA A 67 -24.80 -18.71 -21.35
CA ALA A 67 -24.05 -19.85 -20.82
C ALA A 67 -24.05 -19.81 -19.28
N ARG A 68 -25.08 -20.39 -18.64
CA ARG A 68 -25.25 -20.35 -17.18
C ARG A 68 -24.06 -20.90 -16.40
N ARG A 69 -23.44 -21.99 -16.88
CA ARG A 69 -22.26 -22.59 -16.23
C ARG A 69 -21.07 -21.64 -16.27
N ASP A 70 -20.81 -21.05 -17.44
CA ASP A 70 -19.74 -20.05 -17.62
C ASP A 70 -19.97 -18.84 -16.71
N LEU A 71 -21.22 -18.35 -16.60
CA LEU A 71 -21.56 -17.25 -15.68
C LEU A 71 -21.26 -17.60 -14.21
N GLN A 72 -21.64 -18.81 -13.77
CA GLN A 72 -21.37 -19.27 -12.40
C GLN A 72 -19.86 -19.38 -12.13
N GLN A 73 -19.10 -19.86 -13.11
CA GLN A 73 -17.65 -19.93 -12.99
C GLN A 73 -17.03 -18.54 -12.85
N VAL A 74 -17.39 -17.60 -13.73
CA VAL A 74 -16.90 -16.21 -13.66
C VAL A 74 -17.30 -15.56 -12.34
N GLU A 75 -18.51 -15.83 -11.83
CA GLU A 75 -18.94 -15.34 -10.50
C GLU A 75 -18.09 -15.89 -9.36
N GLN A 76 -17.71 -17.17 -9.40
CA GLN A 76 -16.83 -17.76 -8.40
C GLN A 76 -15.42 -17.15 -8.44
N GLU A 77 -14.88 -16.95 -9.64
CA GLU A 77 -13.58 -16.31 -9.80
C GLU A 77 -13.61 -14.84 -9.36
N LEU A 78 -14.71 -14.13 -9.64
CA LEU A 78 -14.94 -12.77 -9.15
C LEU A 78 -14.99 -12.70 -7.62
N ARG A 79 -15.66 -13.66 -6.95
CA ARG A 79 -15.66 -13.75 -5.48
C ARG A 79 -14.24 -13.88 -4.93
N ASN A 80 -13.44 -14.75 -5.53
CA ASN A 80 -12.07 -14.99 -5.10
C ASN A 80 -11.20 -13.74 -5.33
N TYR A 81 -11.35 -13.08 -6.48
CA TYR A 81 -10.67 -11.83 -6.79
C TYR A 81 -10.98 -10.75 -5.75
N ILE A 82 -12.27 -10.48 -5.49
CA ILE A 82 -12.69 -9.46 -4.50
C ILE A 82 -12.20 -9.79 -3.09
N ALA A 83 -12.22 -11.07 -2.70
CA ALA A 83 -11.69 -11.46 -1.40
C ALA A 83 -10.19 -11.20 -1.28
N SER A 84 -9.42 -11.44 -2.35
CA SER A 84 -8.00 -11.11 -2.40
C SER A 84 -7.78 -9.59 -2.30
N GLU A 85 -8.46 -8.84 -3.17
CA GLU A 85 -8.41 -7.38 -3.25
C GLU A 85 -8.69 -6.73 -1.89
N LEU A 86 -9.79 -7.12 -1.24
CA LEU A 86 -10.13 -6.58 0.07
C LEU A 86 -9.04 -6.86 1.11
N ASN A 87 -8.46 -8.07 1.11
CA ASN A 87 -7.40 -8.43 2.06
C ASN A 87 -6.09 -7.68 1.78
N GLU A 88 -5.81 -7.37 0.52
CA GLU A 88 -4.67 -6.57 0.07
C GLU A 88 -4.82 -5.11 0.52
N SER A 89 -5.88 -4.43 0.07
CA SER A 89 -6.19 -3.06 0.45
C SER A 89 -6.26 -2.86 1.98
N HIS A 90 -6.73 -3.89 2.71
CA HIS A 90 -6.71 -3.86 4.18
C HIS A 90 -5.30 -3.83 4.78
N ARG A 91 -4.36 -4.57 4.18
CA ARG A 91 -2.97 -4.64 4.63
C ARG A 91 -2.22 -3.37 4.28
N GLU A 92 -2.43 -2.84 3.07
CA GLU A 92 -1.87 -1.58 2.57
C GLU A 92 -2.36 -0.40 3.40
N LEU A 93 -3.68 -0.26 3.59
CA LEU A 93 -4.22 0.79 4.47
C LEU A 93 -3.64 0.75 5.88
N ALA A 94 -3.43 -0.46 6.43
CA ALA A 94 -2.84 -0.61 7.75
C ALA A 94 -1.35 -0.22 7.77
N GLN A 95 -0.64 -0.36 6.64
CA GLN A 95 0.72 0.11 6.46
C GLN A 95 0.78 1.64 6.36
N ASP A 96 -0.01 2.26 5.49
CA ASP A 96 -0.01 3.71 5.32
C ASP A 96 -0.37 4.41 6.63
N GLN A 97 -1.31 3.84 7.39
CA GLN A 97 -1.66 4.37 8.72
C GLN A 97 -0.50 4.28 9.73
N ARG A 98 0.40 3.29 9.60
CA ARG A 98 1.61 3.21 10.43
C ARG A 98 2.63 4.27 9.99
N GLU A 99 2.79 4.47 8.69
CA GLU A 99 3.68 5.48 8.10
C GLU A 99 3.25 6.89 8.52
N VAL A 100 1.96 7.24 8.36
CA VAL A 100 1.38 8.50 8.88
C VAL A 100 1.70 8.73 10.36
N ARG A 101 1.65 7.68 11.19
CA ARG A 101 1.97 7.77 12.62
C ARG A 101 3.47 8.02 12.85
N SER A 102 4.33 7.38 12.06
CA SER A 102 5.79 7.60 12.11
C SER A 102 6.14 9.03 11.71
N SER A 103 5.67 9.49 10.56
CA SER A 103 5.97 10.84 10.05
C SER A 103 5.37 11.93 10.94
N THR A 104 4.19 11.67 11.53
CA THR A 104 3.63 12.55 12.57
C THR A 104 4.50 12.62 13.82
N ARG A 105 5.19 11.54 14.17
CA ARG A 105 6.16 11.53 15.28
C ARG A 105 7.41 12.32 14.88
N GLU A 106 7.98 12.08 13.71
CA GLU A 106 9.19 12.76 13.22
C GLU A 106 9.00 14.28 13.16
N VAL A 107 7.90 14.76 12.57
CA VAL A 107 7.54 16.19 12.57
C VAL A 107 7.52 16.81 13.97
N ARG A 108 7.14 16.04 15.00
CA ARG A 108 7.09 16.52 16.39
C ARG A 108 8.46 16.54 17.08
N TYR A 109 9.35 15.59 16.78
CA TYR A 109 10.62 15.42 17.49
C TYR A 109 11.80 16.10 16.77
N ASP A 110 11.83 16.10 15.44
CA ASP A 110 13.00 16.53 14.65
C ASP A 110 12.96 18.01 14.24
N GLY A 111 11.96 18.75 14.75
CA GLY A 111 11.98 20.20 14.76
C GLY A 111 11.37 20.87 13.53
N ASN A 112 10.34 20.27 12.92
CA ASN A 112 9.55 20.94 11.87
C ASN A 112 10.38 21.29 10.62
N ARG A 113 11.23 20.36 10.16
CA ARG A 113 11.91 20.53 8.87
C ARG A 113 10.87 20.53 7.76
N HIS A 114 11.19 21.24 6.68
CA HIS A 114 10.29 21.37 5.54
C HIS A 114 9.94 20.00 4.94
N ASP A 115 10.92 19.09 4.92
CA ASP A 115 10.81 17.79 4.29
C ASP A 115 9.92 16.84 5.11
N ASP A 116 10.10 16.73 6.43
CA ASP A 116 9.22 15.93 7.30
C ASP A 116 7.72 16.31 7.19
N ARG A 117 7.43 17.60 6.95
CA ARG A 117 6.04 18.08 6.75
C ARG A 117 5.47 17.68 5.41
N LYS A 118 6.32 17.61 4.38
CA LYS A 118 5.96 17.15 3.04
C LYS A 118 5.67 15.65 3.09
N ASP A 119 6.59 14.86 3.65
CA ASP A 119 6.45 13.41 3.76
C ASP A 119 5.16 13.03 4.50
N ARG A 120 4.92 13.66 5.66
CA ARG A 120 3.66 13.47 6.39
C ARG A 120 2.42 13.83 5.56
N ARG A 121 2.49 14.86 4.72
CA ARG A 121 1.34 15.27 3.89
C ARG A 121 1.06 14.22 2.82
N ASP A 122 2.11 13.64 2.26
CA ASP A 122 2.04 12.60 1.24
C ASP A 122 1.51 11.30 1.87
N ASP A 123 2.04 10.83 3.01
CA ASP A 123 1.50 9.66 3.71
C ASP A 123 0.01 9.81 4.07
N VAL A 124 -0.40 11.02 4.48
CA VAL A 124 -1.80 11.31 4.81
C VAL A 124 -2.67 11.31 3.57
N ARG A 125 -2.15 11.76 2.43
CA ARG A 125 -2.85 11.71 1.15
C ARG A 125 -3.04 10.26 0.74
N ASP A 126 -2.00 9.45 0.83
CA ASP A 126 -1.97 8.08 0.33
C ASP A 126 -2.89 7.20 1.19
N ALA A 127 -2.79 7.27 2.52
CA ALA A 127 -3.73 6.60 3.43
C ALA A 127 -5.20 6.99 3.21
N ARG A 128 -5.46 8.22 2.74
CA ARG A 128 -6.82 8.68 2.41
C ARG A 128 -7.30 8.15 1.07
N GLN A 129 -6.42 8.05 0.08
CA GLN A 129 -6.73 7.44 -1.21
C GLN A 129 -7.04 5.96 -1.02
N GLU A 130 -6.17 5.24 -0.31
CA GLU A 130 -6.33 3.82 -0.02
C GLU A 130 -7.61 3.54 0.79
N SER A 131 -7.91 4.38 1.80
CA SER A 131 -9.17 4.27 2.53
C SER A 131 -10.41 4.47 1.64
N ARG A 132 -10.34 5.28 0.59
CA ARG A 132 -11.47 5.51 -0.34
C ARG A 132 -11.63 4.33 -1.29
N ALA A 133 -10.52 3.84 -1.85
CA ALA A 133 -10.48 2.64 -2.70
C ALA A 133 -11.10 1.45 -1.96
N LEU A 134 -10.61 1.14 -0.76
CA LEU A 134 -11.14 0.07 0.09
C LEU A 134 -12.65 0.23 0.37
N GLN A 135 -13.12 1.46 0.62
CA GLN A 135 -14.55 1.71 0.84
C GLN A 135 -15.37 1.43 -0.44
N GLN A 136 -14.88 1.85 -1.60
CA GLN A 136 -15.53 1.58 -2.89
C GLN A 136 -15.57 0.09 -3.21
N THR A 137 -14.45 -0.62 -3.05
CA THR A 137 -14.36 -2.08 -3.23
C THR A 137 -15.32 -2.81 -2.31
N ARG A 138 -15.41 -2.44 -1.02
CA ARG A 138 -16.39 -3.01 -0.08
C ARG A 138 -17.83 -2.78 -0.50
N ASN A 139 -18.17 -1.57 -0.93
CA ASN A 139 -19.52 -1.25 -1.39
C ASN A 139 -19.91 -2.07 -2.62
N ILE A 140 -18.97 -2.31 -3.53
CA ILE A 140 -19.19 -3.18 -4.69
C ILE A 140 -19.33 -4.64 -4.25
N ALA A 141 -18.45 -5.11 -3.36
CA ALA A 141 -18.47 -6.47 -2.83
C ALA A 141 -19.81 -6.80 -2.14
N GLN A 142 -20.33 -5.90 -1.30
CA GLN A 142 -21.63 -6.07 -0.63
C GLN A 142 -22.79 -6.17 -1.64
N GLN A 143 -22.76 -5.34 -2.68
CA GLN A 143 -23.80 -5.38 -3.72
C GLN A 143 -23.71 -6.67 -4.55
N LEU A 144 -22.50 -7.13 -4.87
CA LEU A 144 -22.30 -8.40 -5.57
C LEU A 144 -22.75 -9.59 -4.70
N ASP A 145 -22.49 -9.54 -3.39
CA ASP A 145 -22.88 -10.60 -2.46
C ASP A 145 -24.39 -10.87 -2.47
N GLY A 146 -25.19 -9.80 -2.42
CA GLY A 146 -26.64 -9.89 -2.51
C GLY A 146 -27.17 -10.40 -3.86
N LEU A 147 -26.34 -10.44 -4.91
CA LEU A 147 -26.72 -10.84 -6.26
C LEU A 147 -26.24 -12.24 -6.64
N TYR A 148 -25.25 -12.80 -5.95
CA TYR A 148 -24.66 -14.06 -6.38
C TYR A 148 -25.67 -15.20 -6.51
N GLY A 149 -25.47 -16.05 -7.52
CA GLY A 149 -26.39 -17.15 -7.82
C GLY A 149 -27.70 -16.72 -8.49
N ARG A 150 -28.06 -15.44 -8.45
CA ARG A 150 -29.22 -14.90 -9.18
C ARG A 150 -28.91 -14.74 -10.67
N MET A 151 -29.72 -15.36 -11.52
CA MET A 151 -29.49 -15.44 -12.97
C MET A 151 -30.60 -14.78 -13.79
N ASP A 152 -31.49 -14.03 -13.16
CA ASP A 152 -32.44 -13.19 -13.87
C ASP A 152 -31.72 -12.06 -14.61
N SER A 153 -32.32 -11.56 -15.67
CA SER A 153 -31.71 -10.56 -16.56
C SER A 153 -31.30 -9.29 -15.81
N GLY A 154 -32.08 -8.87 -14.81
CA GLY A 154 -31.79 -7.70 -13.98
C GLY A 154 -30.56 -7.91 -13.11
N SER A 155 -30.48 -9.03 -12.40
CA SER A 155 -29.31 -9.40 -11.60
C SER A 155 -28.04 -9.53 -12.45
N VAL A 156 -28.13 -10.16 -13.61
CA VAL A 156 -27.00 -10.32 -14.54
C VAL A 156 -26.51 -8.97 -15.07
N ALA A 157 -27.43 -8.07 -15.44
CA ALA A 157 -27.08 -6.71 -15.86
C ALA A 157 -26.43 -5.92 -14.71
N ARG A 158 -26.96 -6.03 -13.48
CA ARG A 158 -26.41 -5.35 -12.31
C ARG A 158 -25.02 -5.84 -11.95
N LYS A 159 -24.77 -7.15 -11.95
CA LYS A 159 -23.44 -7.73 -11.76
C LYS A 159 -22.44 -7.20 -12.76
N ARG A 160 -22.84 -7.10 -14.04
CA ARG A 160 -21.99 -6.53 -15.09
C ARG A 160 -21.62 -5.07 -14.84
N MET A 161 -22.57 -4.25 -14.37
CA MET A 161 -22.28 -2.86 -14.01
C MET A 161 -21.27 -2.79 -12.87
N LEU A 162 -21.47 -3.56 -11.79
CA LEU A 162 -20.55 -3.62 -10.66
C LEU A 162 -19.15 -4.12 -11.05
N LEU A 163 -19.07 -5.07 -11.97
CA LEU A 163 -17.81 -5.56 -12.50
C LEU A 163 -17.09 -4.50 -13.35
N ALA A 164 -17.84 -3.70 -14.11
CA ALA A 164 -17.29 -2.55 -14.82
C ALA A 164 -16.83 -1.43 -13.88
N ASP A 165 -17.52 -1.22 -12.75
CA ASP A 165 -17.10 -0.29 -11.71
C ASP A 165 -15.76 -0.72 -11.08
N LEU A 166 -15.56 -2.03 -10.83
CA LEU A 166 -14.26 -2.56 -10.38
C LEU A 166 -13.15 -2.32 -11.40
N VAL A 167 -13.41 -2.56 -12.69
CA VAL A 167 -12.43 -2.26 -13.75
C VAL A 167 -12.06 -0.77 -13.74
N GLN A 168 -13.04 0.11 -13.55
CA GLN A 168 -12.76 1.54 -13.54
C GLN A 168 -12.01 1.99 -12.28
N LEU A 169 -12.27 1.37 -11.14
CA LEU A 169 -11.51 1.58 -9.92
C LEU A 169 -10.03 1.21 -10.13
N ALA A 170 -9.76 -0.01 -10.59
CA ALA A 170 -8.40 -0.49 -10.88
C ALA A 170 -7.65 0.38 -11.92
N ARG A 171 -8.36 0.89 -12.94
CA ARG A 171 -7.77 1.83 -13.92
C ARG A 171 -7.41 3.17 -13.29
N SER A 172 -8.23 3.66 -12.37
CA SER A 172 -7.99 4.91 -11.65
C SER A 172 -6.76 4.78 -10.76
N GLU A 173 -6.66 3.70 -9.99
CA GLU A 173 -5.51 3.39 -9.12
C GLU A 173 -4.22 3.29 -9.94
N GLN A 174 -4.21 2.50 -11.02
CA GLN A 174 -3.05 2.41 -11.91
C GLN A 174 -2.65 3.76 -12.52
N GLY A 175 -3.63 4.64 -12.80
CA GLY A 175 -3.36 5.99 -13.29
C GLY A 175 -2.67 6.87 -12.25
N GLN A 176 -3.10 6.77 -10.98
CA GLN A 176 -2.55 7.50 -9.84
C GLN A 176 -1.13 7.01 -9.53
N ASN A 177 -0.91 5.70 -9.40
CA ASN A 177 0.42 5.11 -9.15
C ASN A 177 1.42 5.49 -10.25
N ARG A 178 0.97 5.54 -11.51
CA ARG A 178 1.81 6.01 -12.63
C ARG A 178 2.17 7.49 -12.55
N GLN A 179 1.28 8.32 -12.02
CA GLN A 179 1.56 9.73 -11.82
C GLN A 179 2.56 9.91 -10.68
N GLU A 180 2.35 9.24 -9.55
CA GLU A 180 3.26 9.28 -8.39
C GLU A 180 4.67 8.84 -8.76
N MET A 181 4.82 7.70 -9.44
CA MET A 181 6.12 7.26 -9.95
C MET A 181 6.81 8.27 -10.87
N ARG A 182 6.06 9.10 -11.61
CA ARG A 182 6.65 10.15 -12.45
C ARG A 182 7.12 11.32 -11.61
N GLU A 183 6.37 11.66 -10.57
CA GLU A 183 6.71 12.68 -9.58
C GLU A 183 7.96 12.24 -8.80
N ASP A 184 8.01 11.03 -8.25
CA ASP A 184 9.19 10.49 -7.53
C ASP A 184 10.46 10.51 -8.39
N ARG A 185 10.34 10.07 -9.65
CA ARG A 185 11.47 10.08 -10.59
C ARG A 185 11.95 11.49 -10.90
N ARG A 186 11.06 12.47 -10.88
CA ARG A 186 11.41 13.88 -11.09
C ARG A 186 12.15 14.40 -9.86
N GLU A 187 11.63 14.14 -8.67
CA GLU A 187 12.23 14.57 -7.40
C GLU A 187 13.62 13.96 -7.21
N ALA A 188 13.78 12.65 -7.43
CA ALA A 188 15.08 11.99 -7.35
C ALA A 188 16.14 12.59 -8.31
N ARG A 189 15.72 13.16 -9.45
CA ARG A 189 16.62 13.86 -10.38
C ARG A 189 16.96 15.28 -9.92
N GLU A 190 16.03 15.94 -9.25
CA GLU A 190 16.22 17.28 -8.72
C GLU A 190 17.14 17.26 -7.48
N ASP A 191 17.02 16.24 -6.63
CA ASP A 191 17.91 16.02 -5.49
C ASP A 191 19.34 15.69 -5.94
N GLY A 192 19.49 14.81 -6.94
CA GLY A 192 20.79 14.50 -7.54
C GLY A 192 21.48 15.68 -8.26
N ARG A 193 20.80 16.81 -8.47
CA ARG A 193 21.37 18.06 -9.01
C ARG A 193 21.76 19.07 -7.94
N ARG A 194 21.28 18.91 -6.70
CA ARG A 194 21.55 19.82 -5.58
C ARG A 194 22.79 19.42 -4.77
N TYR A 195 23.40 18.27 -5.06
CA TYR A 195 24.64 17.77 -4.46
C TYR A 195 25.80 17.78 -5.45
#